data_AF-A0A1X6YBG5-F1
#
_entry.id   AF-A0A1X6YBG5-F1
#
_cell.length_a   1.000
_cell.length_b   1.000
_cell.length_c   1.000
_cell.angle_alpha   90.00
_cell.angle_beta   90.00
_cell.angle_gamma   90.00
#
_symmetry.space_group_name_H-M   'P 1'
#
loop_
_entity.id
_entity.type
_entity.pdbx_description
1 polymer ?
#
loop_
_entity_poly.entity_id
_entity_poly.type
_entity_poly.pdbx_seq_one_letter_code
_entity_poly.pdbx_strand_id
1 'polypeptide(L)'
;MTGTTTRILRCLTALVSPAVLAIYLASTGPAEASPWMTPATLAGSAAIGLGLAVGLPLRRRSTTETATPAASGLLRASARRSLARGRPAPEARRAALAARLETLSAQVDLRRTALRGYVAPQRPDAAIAAALGRVMRAWESPTTKTLTDDQVLDLTALDRLLTAPAEEAGGLAAAFANPDRALALRARINEIADTRARFERQDAAFRAARQMWQRQTSGDTAPDLVTALHELNACDPDLWHHVALRHDPHDPAQRDAALWCAARPEAAPATVAACLAAQAGAGTLTDSPEALRRVLDAWRCGGTARAEIGLDPPDAVVGAGETVVRLLARHGEGLKAPSGLFVLHAGPAARQRTHWDVAAARMTAPPNPADYYDRDVLVPA
;
A
#
# COMPACT_ATOMS: atom_id res chain seq x y z
N MET A 1 -1.61 -47.47 34.47
CA MET A 1 -0.89 -46.18 34.54
C MET A 1 -1.17 -45.37 33.27
N THR A 2 -2.38 -44.85 33.14
CA THR A 2 -2.86 -44.08 31.98
C THR A 2 -3.91 -43.11 32.49
N GLY A 3 -3.51 -41.89 32.86
CA GLY A 3 -4.45 -40.96 33.49
C GLY A 3 -3.99 -39.51 33.70
N THR A 4 -2.81 -39.11 33.24
CA THR A 4 -2.24 -37.79 33.63
C THR A 4 -1.99 -36.85 32.46
N THR A 5 -1.85 -37.34 31.23
CA THR A 5 -1.45 -36.52 30.07
C THR A 5 -2.63 -35.79 29.39
N THR A 6 -3.86 -36.29 29.51
CA THR A 6 -5.05 -35.69 28.85
C THR A 6 -5.63 -34.49 29.62
N ARG A 7 -5.24 -34.27 30.89
CA ARG A 7 -5.72 -33.13 31.70
C ARG A 7 -4.91 -31.85 31.50
N ILE A 8 -3.64 -31.94 31.11
CA ILE A 8 -2.78 -30.75 30.94
C ILE A 8 -3.10 -30.01 29.63
N LEU A 9 -3.49 -30.73 28.56
CA LEU A 9 -3.90 -30.11 27.30
C LEU A 9 -5.27 -29.41 27.34
N ARG A 10 -6.15 -29.78 28.29
CA ARG A 10 -7.46 -29.11 28.49
C ARG A 10 -7.39 -27.86 29.36
N CYS A 11 -6.33 -27.67 30.15
CA CYS A 11 -6.15 -26.45 30.96
C CYS A 11 -5.47 -25.32 30.18
N LEU A 12 -4.64 -25.63 29.19
CA LEU A 12 -3.97 -24.60 28.37
C LEU A 12 -4.89 -23.97 27.31
N THR A 13 -5.95 -24.65 26.86
CA THR A 13 -6.99 -24.08 26.00
C THR A 13 -8.05 -23.28 26.75
N ALA A 14 -8.11 -23.38 28.09
CA ALA A 14 -9.07 -22.64 28.93
C ALA A 14 -8.61 -21.22 29.30
N LEU A 15 -7.37 -20.84 28.98
CA LEU A 15 -6.77 -19.53 29.32
C LEU A 15 -6.72 -18.54 28.15
N VAL A 16 -7.11 -18.96 26.96
CA VAL A 16 -7.14 -18.11 25.76
C VAL A 16 -8.57 -18.05 25.23
N SER A 17 -9.18 -16.87 25.32
CA SER A 17 -10.55 -16.62 24.83
C SER A 17 -10.69 -17.01 23.35
N PRO A 18 -11.81 -17.59 22.90
CA PRO A 18 -12.05 -17.94 21.50
C PRO A 18 -11.92 -16.73 20.55
N ALA A 19 -12.28 -15.53 21.02
CA ALA A 19 -12.10 -14.28 20.28
C ALA A 19 -10.61 -13.89 20.16
N VAL A 20 -9.83 -14.18 21.19
CA VAL A 20 -8.37 -14.00 21.23
C VAL A 20 -7.68 -15.02 20.32
N LEU A 21 -8.22 -16.24 20.19
CA LEU A 21 -7.77 -17.25 19.24
C LEU A 21 -8.16 -16.90 17.80
N ALA A 22 -9.35 -16.34 17.55
CA ALA A 22 -9.79 -15.91 16.23
C ALA A 22 -8.98 -14.72 15.69
N ILE A 23 -8.57 -13.79 16.56
CA ILE A 23 -7.64 -12.70 16.19
C ILE A 23 -6.23 -13.25 15.92
N TYR A 24 -5.80 -14.26 16.68
CA TYR A 24 -4.50 -14.91 16.49
C TYR A 24 -4.45 -15.70 15.17
N LEU A 25 -5.49 -16.49 14.86
CA LEU A 25 -5.63 -17.21 13.59
C LEU A 25 -5.83 -16.28 12.39
N ALA A 26 -6.35 -15.06 12.60
CA ALA A 26 -6.40 -14.03 11.57
C ALA A 26 -5.01 -13.40 11.28
N SER A 27 -4.04 -13.55 12.18
CA SER A 27 -2.67 -13.03 12.03
C SER A 27 -1.68 -14.02 11.42
N THR A 28 -2.00 -15.31 11.44
CA THR A 28 -1.20 -16.37 10.80
C THR A 28 -1.95 -16.89 9.57
N GLY A 29 -1.60 -16.40 8.38
CA GLY A 29 -1.98 -17.07 7.14
C GLY A 29 -1.33 -18.47 7.05
N PRO A 30 -1.86 -19.39 6.23
CA PRO A 30 -1.20 -20.67 6.01
C PRO A 30 0.17 -20.40 5.38
N ALA A 31 1.22 -20.87 6.04
CA ALA A 31 2.55 -20.93 5.46
C ALA A 31 2.54 -22.00 4.37
N GLU A 32 2.19 -21.63 3.15
CA GLU A 32 2.47 -22.46 1.97
C GLU A 32 3.96 -22.34 1.67
N ALA A 33 4.68 -23.42 1.97
CA ALA A 33 6.08 -23.58 1.62
C ALA A 33 6.24 -23.51 0.10
N SER A 34 6.88 -22.45 -0.39
CA SER A 34 7.29 -22.35 -1.80
C SER A 34 8.52 -23.24 -2.04
N PRO A 35 8.53 -24.11 -3.06
CA PRO A 35 9.56 -25.14 -3.25
C PRO A 35 10.89 -24.64 -3.86
N TRP A 36 11.23 -23.35 -3.76
CA TRP A 36 12.41 -22.78 -4.44
C TRP A 36 13.30 -21.87 -3.58
N MET A 37 13.39 -22.12 -2.27
CA MET A 37 14.47 -21.55 -1.44
C MET A 37 15.55 -22.58 -1.12
N THR A 38 16.73 -22.39 -1.68
CA THR A 38 17.98 -23.00 -1.23
C THR A 38 18.44 -22.42 0.12
N PRO A 39 19.17 -23.17 0.95
CA PRO A 39 19.33 -22.89 2.38
C PRO A 39 20.54 -21.99 2.64
N ALA A 40 20.36 -20.67 2.69
CA ALA A 40 21.42 -19.77 3.16
C ALA A 40 20.93 -18.41 3.68
N THR A 41 19.94 -18.37 4.57
CA THR A 41 19.64 -17.18 5.41
C THR A 41 18.74 -17.52 6.61
N LEU A 42 19.11 -18.55 7.38
CA LEU A 42 18.56 -18.81 8.72
C LEU A 42 19.64 -18.54 9.77
N ALA A 43 19.93 -17.26 10.00
CA ALA A 43 20.68 -16.83 11.17
C ALA A 43 20.30 -15.38 11.50
N GLY A 44 19.40 -15.21 12.47
CA GLY A 44 19.17 -13.91 13.10
C GLY A 44 17.71 -13.57 13.31
N SER A 45 17.07 -14.21 14.28
CA SER A 45 16.13 -13.61 15.27
C SER A 45 15.16 -14.64 15.87
N ALA A 46 15.70 -15.54 16.69
CA ALA A 46 14.90 -16.32 17.64
C ALA A 46 15.58 -16.26 19.02
N ALA A 47 15.28 -15.21 19.79
CA ALA A 47 15.64 -15.12 21.19
C ALA A 47 14.71 -14.14 21.93
N ILE A 48 13.57 -14.62 22.40
CA ILE A 48 12.95 -14.13 23.64
C ILE A 48 12.59 -15.36 24.46
N GLY A 49 13.23 -15.44 25.61
CA GLY A 49 13.43 -16.65 26.39
C GLY A 49 12.25 -17.04 27.27
N LEU A 50 12.10 -18.35 27.37
CA LEU A 50 11.29 -19.07 28.34
C LEU A 50 12.05 -19.03 29.70
N GLY A 51 11.54 -18.28 30.67
CA GLY A 51 12.06 -18.23 32.04
C GLY A 51 11.21 -19.07 33.00
N LEU A 52 11.78 -20.21 33.44
CA LEU A 52 11.20 -21.14 34.41
C LEU A 52 11.10 -20.55 35.83
N ALA A 53 10.04 -20.97 36.52
CA ALA A 53 9.68 -20.61 37.88
C ALA A 53 10.59 -21.26 38.95
N VAL A 54 10.94 -20.49 39.98
CA VAL A 54 11.33 -21.00 41.30
C VAL A 54 10.22 -20.59 42.28
N GLY A 55 9.64 -21.58 42.95
CA GLY A 55 8.45 -21.41 43.79
C GLY A 55 8.75 -20.91 45.19
N LEU A 56 7.71 -20.38 45.84
CA LEU A 56 7.36 -20.59 47.24
C LEU A 56 5.83 -20.35 47.40
N PRO A 57 5.16 -21.02 48.35
CA PRO A 57 3.71 -21.22 48.36
C PRO A 57 3.01 -20.04 49.03
N LEU A 58 1.72 -19.81 48.73
CA LEU A 58 0.74 -19.41 49.75
C LEU A 58 -0.72 -19.51 49.24
N ARG A 59 -1.44 -20.41 49.91
CA ARG A 59 -2.84 -20.31 50.35
C ARG A 59 -3.94 -20.25 49.28
N ARG A 60 -4.47 -21.44 48.98
CA ARG A 60 -5.83 -21.68 48.46
C ARG A 60 -6.87 -20.93 49.30
N ARG A 61 -7.63 -20.06 48.65
CA ARG A 61 -9.03 -19.77 49.01
C ARG A 61 -9.88 -20.17 47.81
N SER A 62 -10.48 -21.35 47.92
CA SER A 62 -11.45 -21.87 46.97
C SER A 62 -12.76 -21.12 47.15
N THR A 63 -13.00 -20.12 46.30
CA THR A 63 -14.36 -19.73 45.92
C THR A 63 -14.67 -20.49 44.63
N THR A 64 -15.53 -21.49 44.75
CA THR A 64 -16.31 -22.04 43.64
C THR A 64 -17.19 -20.92 43.11
N GLU A 65 -16.61 -20.10 42.24
CA GLU A 65 -17.36 -19.21 41.37
C GLU A 65 -17.59 -19.99 40.09
N THR A 66 -18.85 -20.39 39.91
CA THR A 66 -19.38 -21.01 38.72
C THR A 66 -18.96 -20.15 37.53
N ALA A 67 -17.98 -20.62 36.76
CA ALA A 67 -17.50 -19.94 35.57
C ALA A 67 -18.60 -20.03 34.50
N THR A 68 -19.50 -19.06 34.51
CA THR A 68 -20.34 -18.69 33.38
C THR A 68 -19.42 -18.52 32.17
N PRO A 69 -19.70 -19.13 31.01
CA PRO A 69 -18.84 -18.99 29.85
C PRO A 69 -18.73 -17.51 29.49
N ALA A 70 -17.52 -16.96 29.64
CA ALA A 70 -17.24 -15.55 29.46
C ALA A 70 -17.50 -15.16 27.99
N ALA A 71 -18.64 -14.51 27.75
CA ALA A 71 -18.87 -13.67 26.58
C ALA A 71 -17.85 -12.52 26.60
N SER A 72 -16.62 -12.83 26.16
CA SER A 72 -15.47 -11.93 26.17
C SER A 72 -15.62 -10.95 25.01
N GLY A 73 -16.35 -9.86 25.24
CA GLY A 73 -16.43 -8.79 24.24
C GLY A 73 -15.09 -8.06 24.05
N LEU A 74 -14.94 -7.37 22.93
CA LEU A 74 -13.69 -6.74 22.46
C LEU A 74 -13.23 -5.59 23.36
N LEU A 75 -14.17 -4.84 23.90
CA LEU A 75 -13.91 -3.66 24.74
C LEU A 75 -13.76 -4.03 26.21
N ARG A 76 -12.97 -3.24 26.93
CA ARG A 76 -12.92 -3.29 28.41
C ARG A 76 -14.27 -2.86 28.98
N ALA A 77 -14.71 -3.46 30.09
CA ALA A 77 -16.01 -3.17 30.70
C ALA A 77 -16.19 -1.68 31.07
N SER A 78 -15.14 -1.02 31.56
CA SER A 78 -15.13 0.42 31.82
C SER A 78 -15.30 1.25 30.55
N ALA A 79 -14.63 0.84 29.47
CA ALA A 79 -14.70 1.50 28.17
C ALA A 79 -16.08 1.35 27.52
N ARG A 80 -16.74 0.18 27.62
CA ARG A 80 -18.13 0.01 27.13
C ARG A 80 -19.09 1.00 27.78
N ARG A 81 -19.04 1.15 29.11
CA ARG A 81 -19.89 2.10 29.84
C ARG A 81 -19.63 3.56 29.44
N SER A 82 -18.37 3.90 29.15
CA SER A 82 -18.00 5.24 28.68
C SER A 82 -18.45 5.48 27.25
N LEU A 83 -18.22 4.52 26.36
CA LEU A 83 -18.54 4.62 24.93
C LEU A 83 -20.03 4.50 24.65
N ALA A 84 -20.82 3.86 25.51
CA ALA A 84 -22.27 3.81 25.37
C ALA A 84 -22.93 5.19 25.56
N ARG A 85 -22.28 6.10 26.31
CA ARG A 85 -22.79 7.45 26.54
C ARG A 85 -22.54 8.32 25.30
N GLY A 86 -23.61 8.90 24.75
CA GLY A 86 -23.54 9.83 23.61
C GLY A 86 -23.41 9.18 22.23
N ARG A 87 -23.67 7.87 22.09
CA ARG A 87 -23.68 7.17 20.79
C ARG A 87 -25.10 7.00 20.24
N PRO A 88 -25.24 6.76 18.92
CA PRO A 88 -26.53 6.45 18.32
C PRO A 88 -27.19 5.25 18.99
N ALA A 89 -28.53 5.22 18.94
CA ALA A 89 -29.32 4.11 19.46
C ALA A 89 -28.84 2.75 18.91
N PRO A 90 -28.97 1.65 19.68
CA PRO A 90 -28.50 0.33 19.26
C PRO A 90 -28.98 -0.11 17.86
N GLU A 91 -30.22 0.23 17.50
CA GLU A 91 -30.79 -0.09 16.18
C GLU A 91 -30.06 0.62 15.04
N ALA A 92 -29.75 1.91 15.20
CA ALA A 92 -28.99 2.66 14.20
C ALA A 92 -27.59 2.07 14.01
N ARG A 93 -26.95 1.62 15.10
CA ARG A 93 -25.65 0.91 15.04
C ARG A 93 -25.76 -0.43 14.32
N ARG A 94 -26.81 -1.21 14.59
CA ARG A 94 -27.07 -2.48 13.87
C ARG A 94 -27.28 -2.26 12.37
N ALA A 95 -28.04 -1.24 11.99
CA ALA A 95 -28.28 -0.90 10.59
C ALA A 95 -26.98 -0.52 9.86
N ALA A 96 -26.13 0.32 10.47
CA ALA A 96 -24.83 0.68 9.92
C ALA A 96 -23.90 -0.54 9.75
N LEU A 97 -23.85 -1.44 10.74
CA LEU A 97 -23.09 -2.69 10.64
C LEU A 97 -23.63 -3.61 9.54
N ALA A 98 -24.94 -3.70 9.37
CA ALA A 98 -25.56 -4.49 8.30
C ALA A 98 -25.13 -3.97 6.91
N ALA A 99 -25.23 -2.66 6.68
CA ALA A 99 -24.80 -2.04 5.42
C ALA A 99 -23.31 -2.26 5.13
N ARG A 100 -22.45 -2.17 6.16
CA ARG A 100 -21.01 -2.49 6.02
C ARG A 100 -20.79 -3.94 5.59
N LEU A 101 -21.51 -4.89 6.17
CA LEU A 101 -21.36 -6.31 5.85
C LEU A 101 -21.94 -6.68 4.48
N GLU A 102 -22.99 -6.00 4.01
CA GLU A 102 -23.51 -6.15 2.64
C GLU A 102 -22.47 -5.77 1.57
N THR A 103 -21.59 -4.80 1.88
CA THR A 103 -20.48 -4.40 0.99
C THR A 103 -19.52 -5.58 0.70
N LEU A 104 -19.32 -6.49 1.67
CA LEU A 104 -18.50 -7.67 1.48
C LEU A 104 -19.09 -8.60 0.41
N SER A 105 -20.40 -8.85 0.50
CA SER A 105 -21.12 -9.73 -0.42
C SER A 105 -21.05 -9.22 -1.86
N ALA A 106 -21.27 -7.92 -2.07
CA ALA A 106 -21.20 -7.31 -3.40
C ALA A 106 -19.78 -7.30 -4.01
N GLN A 107 -18.73 -7.27 -3.19
CA GLN A 107 -17.35 -7.23 -3.69
C GLN A 107 -16.75 -8.60 -4.00
N VAL A 108 -17.27 -9.69 -3.41
CA VAL A 108 -16.86 -11.06 -3.77
C VAL A 108 -17.17 -11.35 -5.24
N ASP A 109 -18.27 -10.81 -5.76
CA ASP A 109 -18.68 -10.98 -7.16
C ASP A 109 -17.78 -10.22 -8.16
N LEU A 110 -17.16 -9.13 -7.71
CA LEU A 110 -16.25 -8.30 -8.54
C LEU A 110 -14.81 -8.82 -8.62
N ARG A 111 -14.45 -9.87 -7.86
CA ARG A 111 -13.10 -10.49 -7.91
C ARG A 111 -12.77 -11.15 -9.26
N ARG A 112 -13.72 -11.23 -10.19
CA ARG A 112 -13.58 -11.91 -11.48
C ARG A 112 -12.86 -11.11 -12.58
N THR A 113 -12.33 -9.92 -12.29
CA THR A 113 -11.66 -9.08 -13.28
C THR A 113 -10.33 -8.54 -12.77
N ALA A 114 -9.30 -9.39 -12.83
CA ALA A 114 -7.97 -8.93 -13.18
C ALA A 114 -7.38 -9.93 -14.18
N LEU A 115 -6.21 -9.62 -14.75
CA LEU A 115 -5.45 -10.40 -15.73
C LEU A 115 -5.69 -11.92 -15.69
N ARG A 116 -5.59 -12.63 -16.84
CA ARG A 116 -5.60 -14.11 -16.87
C ARG A 116 -4.70 -14.69 -15.78
N GLY A 117 -5.30 -15.30 -14.75
CA GLY A 117 -4.60 -15.95 -13.63
C GLY A 117 -4.35 -15.08 -12.38
N TYR A 118 -4.82 -13.83 -12.33
CA TYR A 118 -4.65 -12.94 -11.18
C TYR A 118 -5.96 -12.26 -10.76
N VAL A 119 -6.08 -11.94 -9.48
CA VAL A 119 -7.22 -11.24 -8.87
C VAL A 119 -6.75 -9.89 -8.31
N ALA A 120 -7.59 -8.86 -8.47
CA ALA A 120 -7.30 -7.54 -7.93
C ALA A 120 -7.23 -7.58 -6.39
N PRO A 121 -6.31 -6.82 -5.75
CA PRO A 121 -6.23 -6.71 -4.30
C PRO A 121 -7.56 -6.35 -3.67
N GLN A 122 -7.79 -6.92 -2.48
CA GLN A 122 -8.97 -6.62 -1.68
C GLN A 122 -9.04 -5.12 -1.36
N ARG A 123 -10.24 -4.54 -1.39
CA ARG A 123 -10.46 -3.16 -0.94
C ARG A 123 -10.47 -3.10 0.60
N PRO A 124 -10.01 -1.99 1.21
CA PRO A 124 -10.02 -1.80 2.66
C PRO A 124 -11.38 -2.05 3.31
N ASP A 125 -12.46 -1.53 2.71
CA ASP A 125 -13.82 -1.73 3.23
C ASP A 125 -14.23 -3.20 3.30
N ALA A 126 -13.89 -3.99 2.29
CA ALA A 126 -14.15 -5.44 2.34
C ALA A 126 -13.24 -6.15 3.33
N ALA A 127 -12.01 -5.68 3.54
CA ALA A 127 -11.14 -6.25 4.56
C ALA A 127 -11.68 -5.98 5.98
N ILE A 128 -12.20 -4.77 6.23
CA ILE A 128 -12.89 -4.39 7.46
C ILE A 128 -14.15 -5.24 7.64
N ALA A 129 -15.02 -5.32 6.63
CA ALA A 129 -16.24 -6.12 6.71
C ALA A 129 -15.93 -7.61 6.95
N ALA A 130 -14.89 -8.16 6.32
CA ALA A 130 -14.42 -9.53 6.56
C ALA A 130 -13.90 -9.71 8.01
N ALA A 131 -13.21 -8.72 8.57
CA ALA A 131 -12.76 -8.75 9.96
C ALA A 131 -13.95 -8.74 10.94
N LEU A 132 -14.94 -7.86 10.74
CA LEU A 132 -16.16 -7.82 11.53
C LEU A 132 -16.94 -9.13 11.44
N GLY A 133 -17.11 -9.68 10.23
CA GLY A 133 -17.78 -10.96 10.00
C GLY A 133 -17.03 -12.15 10.62
N ARG A 134 -15.69 -12.12 10.72
CA ARG A 134 -14.92 -13.13 11.47
C ARG A 134 -15.21 -13.05 12.97
N VAL A 135 -15.29 -11.86 13.55
CA VAL A 135 -15.64 -11.68 14.97
C VAL A 135 -17.07 -12.18 15.24
N MET A 136 -18.03 -11.83 14.38
CA MET A 136 -19.41 -12.32 14.49
C MET A 136 -19.50 -13.84 14.44
N ARG A 137 -18.75 -14.49 13.54
CA ARG A 137 -18.67 -15.96 13.48
C ARG A 137 -18.06 -16.57 14.74
N ALA A 138 -17.04 -15.94 15.32
CA ALA A 138 -16.45 -16.39 16.58
C ALA A 138 -17.40 -16.26 17.78
N TRP A 139 -18.40 -15.38 17.68
CA TRP A 139 -19.50 -15.26 18.64
C TRP A 139 -20.76 -16.05 18.25
N GLU A 140 -20.67 -16.90 17.23
CA GLU A 140 -21.80 -17.71 16.73
C GLU A 140 -23.04 -16.87 16.41
N SER A 141 -22.83 -15.63 15.97
CA SER A 141 -23.88 -14.67 15.65
C SER A 141 -24.02 -14.53 14.13
N PRO A 142 -24.88 -15.34 13.47
CA PRO A 142 -24.93 -15.42 12.01
C PRO A 142 -25.45 -14.13 11.35
N THR A 143 -26.19 -13.30 12.09
CA THR A 143 -26.75 -12.05 11.58
C THR A 143 -26.56 -10.90 12.56
N THR A 144 -26.64 -9.67 12.08
CA THR A 144 -26.57 -8.48 12.94
C THR A 144 -27.74 -8.40 13.93
N LYS A 145 -28.87 -9.05 13.60
CA LYS A 145 -30.07 -9.14 14.47
C LYS A 145 -29.83 -10.02 15.70
N THR A 146 -28.96 -11.03 15.59
CA THR A 146 -28.64 -11.95 16.70
C THR A 146 -27.63 -11.37 17.71
N LEU A 147 -27.05 -10.21 17.41
CA LEU A 147 -26.07 -9.56 18.29
C LEU A 147 -26.75 -8.85 19.47
N THR A 148 -26.18 -9.04 20.66
CA THR A 148 -26.49 -8.23 21.84
C THR A 148 -26.07 -6.76 21.64
N ASP A 149 -26.69 -5.83 22.36
CA ASP A 149 -26.36 -4.40 22.26
C ASP A 149 -24.88 -4.10 22.58
N ASP A 150 -24.29 -4.88 23.49
CA ASP A 150 -22.87 -4.84 23.83
C ASP A 150 -21.98 -5.30 22.68
N GLN A 151 -22.32 -6.41 22.02
CA GLN A 151 -21.59 -6.90 20.84
C GLN A 151 -21.70 -5.91 19.66
N VAL A 152 -22.86 -5.28 19.49
CA VAL A 152 -23.05 -4.20 18.49
C VAL A 152 -22.17 -3.00 18.80
N LEU A 153 -22.07 -2.60 20.08
CA LEU A 153 -21.17 -1.53 20.51
C LEU A 153 -19.71 -1.87 20.21
N ASP A 154 -19.29 -3.08 20.57
CA ASP A 154 -17.93 -3.57 20.36
C ASP A 154 -17.55 -3.57 18.87
N LEU A 155 -18.42 -4.07 17.99
CA LEU A 155 -18.17 -4.09 16.54
C LEU A 155 -18.16 -2.68 15.93
N THR A 156 -19.03 -1.79 16.40
CA THR A 156 -19.06 -0.40 15.94
C THR A 156 -17.80 0.36 16.37
N ALA A 157 -17.31 0.09 17.59
CA ALA A 157 -16.03 0.65 18.07
C ALA A 157 -14.85 0.10 17.25
N LEU A 158 -14.89 -1.18 16.87
CA LEU A 158 -13.88 -1.78 16.00
C LEU A 158 -13.91 -1.18 14.60
N ASP A 159 -15.07 -1.05 13.96
CA ASP A 159 -15.21 -0.38 12.65
C ASP A 159 -14.64 1.05 12.69
N ARG A 160 -14.97 1.82 13.75
CA ARG A 160 -14.40 3.16 13.95
C ARG A 160 -12.88 3.13 14.13
N LEU A 161 -12.34 2.21 14.93
CA LEU A 161 -10.89 2.09 15.09
C LEU A 161 -10.18 1.79 13.77
N LEU A 162 -10.76 0.94 12.92
CA LEU A 162 -10.16 0.55 11.64
C LEU A 162 -10.27 1.64 10.57
N THR A 163 -11.17 2.60 10.73
CA THR A 163 -11.43 3.69 9.75
C THR A 163 -10.93 5.07 10.19
N ALA A 164 -10.67 5.27 11.48
CA ALA A 164 -10.23 6.56 12.03
C ALA A 164 -8.89 7.04 11.42
N PRO A 165 -8.51 8.33 11.54
CA PRO A 165 -7.15 8.79 11.27
C PRO A 165 -6.16 8.28 12.34
N ALA A 166 -4.86 8.33 12.05
CA ALA A 166 -3.81 7.80 12.94
C ALA A 166 -3.82 8.44 14.34
N GLU A 167 -4.08 9.75 14.41
CA GLU A 167 -4.12 10.54 15.63
C GLU A 167 -5.23 10.08 16.61
N GLU A 168 -6.39 9.68 16.08
CA GLU A 168 -7.52 9.19 16.89
C GLU A 168 -7.39 7.70 17.27
N ALA A 169 -6.69 6.93 16.45
CA ALA A 169 -6.65 5.47 16.58
C ALA A 169 -6.01 5.00 17.89
N GLY A 170 -4.97 5.70 18.38
CA GLY A 170 -4.30 5.34 19.63
C GLY A 170 -5.23 5.44 20.84
N GLY A 171 -6.01 6.53 20.92
CA GLY A 171 -7.00 6.72 21.98
C GLY A 171 -8.14 5.70 21.92
N LEU A 172 -8.60 5.37 20.70
CA LEU A 172 -9.62 4.34 20.50
C LEU A 172 -9.10 2.94 20.87
N ALA A 173 -7.86 2.60 20.54
CA ALA A 173 -7.26 1.30 20.83
C ALA A 173 -7.18 1.02 22.34
N ALA A 174 -6.94 2.04 23.17
CA ALA A 174 -6.89 1.91 24.63
C ALA A 174 -8.21 1.43 25.26
N ALA A 175 -9.34 1.59 24.55
CA ALA A 175 -10.64 1.09 24.97
C ALA A 175 -10.77 -0.45 24.83
N PHE A 176 -9.95 -1.08 24.00
CA PHE A 176 -9.98 -2.51 23.73
C PHE A 176 -9.28 -3.31 24.84
N ALA A 177 -9.75 -4.53 25.07
CA ALA A 177 -9.11 -5.45 26.02
C ALA A 177 -7.64 -5.71 25.64
N ASN A 178 -7.36 -5.82 24.33
CA ASN A 178 -6.02 -6.00 23.76
C ASN A 178 -5.71 -4.88 22.75
N PRO A 179 -5.20 -3.72 23.19
CA PRO A 179 -4.92 -2.57 22.32
C PRO A 179 -3.95 -2.90 21.18
N ASP A 180 -2.85 -3.61 21.48
CA ASP A 180 -1.81 -3.93 20.50
C ASP A 180 -2.34 -4.73 19.32
N ARG A 181 -3.25 -5.68 19.58
CA ARG A 181 -3.88 -6.49 18.54
C ARG A 181 -4.84 -5.68 17.68
N ALA A 182 -5.56 -4.75 18.29
CA ALA A 182 -6.48 -3.86 17.60
C ALA A 182 -5.69 -2.91 16.66
N LEU A 183 -4.55 -2.40 17.12
CA LEU A 183 -3.62 -1.63 16.31
C LEU A 183 -2.94 -2.46 15.21
N ALA A 184 -2.55 -3.71 15.48
CA ALA A 184 -1.99 -4.61 14.48
C ALA A 184 -2.99 -4.91 13.36
N LEU A 185 -4.26 -5.14 13.69
CA LEU A 185 -5.32 -5.31 12.70
C LEU A 185 -5.49 -4.04 11.85
N ARG A 186 -5.47 -2.86 12.48
CA ARG A 186 -5.51 -1.58 11.76
C ARG A 186 -4.32 -1.41 10.82
N ALA A 187 -3.11 -1.71 11.27
CA ALA A 187 -1.91 -1.66 10.43
C ALA A 187 -2.07 -2.57 9.20
N ARG A 188 -2.63 -3.78 9.39
CA ARG A 188 -2.92 -4.68 8.27
C ARG A 188 -3.96 -4.12 7.29
N ILE A 189 -4.99 -3.42 7.77
CA ILE A 189 -5.96 -2.74 6.89
C ILE A 189 -5.27 -1.60 6.10
N ASN A 190 -4.36 -0.86 6.72
CA ASN A 190 -3.59 0.17 6.03
C ASN A 190 -2.68 -0.43 4.94
N GLU A 191 -1.99 -1.54 5.22
CA GLU A 191 -1.20 -2.26 4.21
C GLU A 191 -2.06 -2.69 3.01
N ILE A 192 -3.28 -3.17 3.27
CA ILE A 192 -4.25 -3.51 2.21
C ILE A 192 -4.64 -2.25 1.41
N ALA A 193 -4.86 -1.12 2.08
CA ALA A 193 -5.16 0.15 1.44
C ALA A 193 -4.02 0.64 0.55
N ASP A 194 -2.78 0.58 1.04
CA ASP A 194 -1.59 0.99 0.30
C ASP A 194 -1.37 0.10 -0.94
N THR A 195 -1.50 -1.21 -0.76
CA THR A 195 -1.41 -2.19 -1.86
C THR A 195 -2.50 -1.94 -2.90
N ARG A 196 -3.74 -1.69 -2.46
CA ARG A 196 -4.87 -1.39 -3.35
C ARG A 196 -4.68 -0.08 -4.10
N ALA A 197 -4.20 0.96 -3.44
CA ALA A 197 -3.93 2.25 -4.07
C ALA A 197 -2.83 2.13 -5.13
N ARG A 198 -1.79 1.32 -4.87
CA ARG A 198 -0.74 1.04 -5.88
C ARG A 198 -1.31 0.31 -7.09
N PHE A 199 -2.12 -0.73 -6.86
CA PHE A 199 -2.82 -1.45 -7.92
C PHE A 199 -3.67 -0.52 -8.79
N GLU A 200 -4.45 0.37 -8.18
CA GLU A 200 -5.34 1.28 -8.91
C GLU A 200 -4.58 2.29 -9.78
N ARG A 201 -3.42 2.77 -9.30
CA ARG A 201 -2.53 3.61 -10.14
C ARG A 201 -1.99 2.84 -11.34
N GLN A 202 -1.52 1.61 -11.13
CA GLN A 202 -0.99 0.74 -12.20
C GLN A 202 -2.08 0.35 -13.22
N ASP A 203 -3.27 0.03 -12.73
CA ASP A 203 -4.44 -0.29 -13.56
C ASP A 203 -4.90 0.92 -14.39
N ALA A 204 -4.90 2.12 -13.81
CA ALA A 204 -5.20 3.34 -14.54
C ALA A 204 -4.19 3.60 -15.68
N ALA A 205 -2.88 3.48 -15.41
CA ALA A 205 -1.83 3.62 -16.40
C ALA A 205 -1.97 2.57 -17.53
N PHE A 206 -2.19 1.31 -17.18
CA PHE A 206 -2.39 0.24 -18.17
C PHE A 206 -3.62 0.48 -19.05
N ARG A 207 -4.76 0.86 -18.46
CA ARG A 207 -5.98 1.16 -19.20
C ARG A 207 -5.82 2.35 -20.14
N ALA A 208 -5.15 3.41 -19.68
CA ALA A 208 -4.85 4.57 -20.50
C ALA A 208 -3.96 4.20 -21.70
N ALA A 209 -2.90 3.43 -21.47
CA ALA A 209 -2.03 2.95 -22.55
C ALA A 209 -2.80 2.06 -23.54
N ARG A 210 -3.70 1.21 -23.05
CA ARG A 210 -4.54 0.37 -23.90
C ARG A 210 -5.51 1.20 -24.75
N GLN A 211 -6.12 2.24 -24.17
CA GLN A 211 -6.99 3.16 -24.90
C GLN A 211 -6.20 3.94 -25.96
N MET A 212 -5.00 4.40 -25.63
CA MET A 212 -4.10 5.05 -26.58
C MET A 212 -3.77 4.14 -27.77
N TRP A 213 -3.35 2.90 -27.50
CA TRP A 213 -3.08 1.90 -28.54
C TRP A 213 -4.30 1.70 -29.46
N GLN A 214 -5.49 1.57 -28.89
CA GLN A 214 -6.73 1.40 -29.65
C GLN A 214 -7.02 2.60 -30.57
N ARG A 215 -6.87 3.83 -30.08
CA ARG A 215 -7.03 5.05 -30.89
C ARG A 215 -6.02 5.10 -32.04
N GLN A 216 -4.75 4.85 -31.74
CA GLN A 216 -3.68 4.83 -32.73
C GLN A 216 -3.95 3.79 -33.84
N THR A 217 -4.34 2.57 -33.47
CA THR A 217 -4.68 1.52 -34.45
C THR A 217 -5.92 1.84 -35.29
N SER A 218 -6.76 2.77 -34.83
CA SER A 218 -7.95 3.24 -35.55
C SER A 218 -7.65 4.44 -36.46
N GLY A 219 -6.39 4.88 -36.54
CA GLY A 219 -5.94 6.01 -37.36
C GLY A 219 -5.92 7.36 -36.65
N ASP A 220 -6.32 7.42 -35.37
CA ASP A 220 -6.25 8.62 -34.53
C ASP A 220 -4.90 8.66 -33.81
N THR A 221 -3.90 9.27 -34.45
CA THR A 221 -2.51 9.33 -33.95
C THR A 221 -2.17 10.76 -33.56
N ALA A 222 -1.64 10.93 -32.34
CA ALA A 222 -1.15 12.21 -31.87
C ALA A 222 -0.01 12.73 -32.79
N PRO A 223 0.05 14.05 -33.05
CA PRO A 223 1.05 14.64 -33.93
C PRO A 223 2.47 14.61 -33.34
N ASP A 224 2.59 14.62 -32.01
CA ASP A 224 3.86 14.63 -31.30
C ASP A 224 3.76 13.91 -29.94
N LEU A 225 4.94 13.67 -29.33
CA LEU A 225 5.05 12.91 -28.09
C LEU A 225 4.42 13.65 -26.90
N VAL A 226 4.53 14.97 -26.85
CA VAL A 226 3.95 15.77 -25.76
C VAL A 226 2.42 15.66 -25.78
N THR A 227 1.83 15.73 -26.98
CA THR A 227 0.39 15.58 -27.20
C THR A 227 -0.05 14.16 -26.84
N ALA A 228 0.69 13.13 -27.26
CA ALA A 228 0.41 11.75 -26.88
C ALA A 228 0.43 11.56 -25.35
N LEU A 229 1.42 12.14 -24.66
CA LEU A 229 1.55 12.08 -23.21
C LEU A 229 0.43 12.84 -22.49
N HIS A 230 -0.01 13.98 -23.04
CA HIS A 230 -1.15 14.74 -22.51
C HIS A 230 -2.46 13.96 -22.65
N GLU A 231 -2.69 13.37 -23.81
CA GLU A 231 -3.90 12.60 -24.11
C GLU A 231 -4.00 11.29 -23.34
N LEU A 232 -2.88 10.72 -22.88
CA LEU A 232 -2.88 9.53 -22.02
C LEU A 232 -3.69 9.79 -20.73
N ASN A 233 -3.69 11.04 -20.23
CA ASN A 233 -4.48 11.50 -19.09
C ASN A 233 -4.43 10.56 -17.87
N ALA A 234 -3.29 9.91 -17.64
CA ALA A 234 -3.02 9.03 -16.51
C ALA A 234 -1.60 9.28 -15.98
N CYS A 235 -1.42 9.08 -14.68
CA CYS A 235 -0.11 9.14 -14.05
C CYS A 235 0.66 7.85 -14.33
N ASP A 236 1.74 7.92 -15.12
CA ASP A 236 2.63 6.79 -15.39
C ASP A 236 4.11 7.19 -15.19
N PRO A 237 4.61 7.14 -13.94
CA PRO A 237 5.98 7.54 -13.60
C PRO A 237 7.05 6.71 -14.32
N ASP A 238 6.79 5.43 -14.59
CA ASP A 238 7.70 4.56 -15.35
C ASP A 238 7.82 5.03 -16.80
N LEU A 239 6.71 5.42 -17.45
CA LEU A 239 6.72 5.99 -18.81
C LEU A 239 7.47 7.32 -18.84
N TRP A 240 7.24 8.18 -17.87
CA TRP A 240 7.97 9.46 -17.79
C TRP A 240 9.46 9.25 -17.59
N HIS A 241 9.85 8.27 -16.77
CA HIS A 241 11.24 7.86 -16.61
C HIS A 241 11.81 7.29 -17.91
N HIS A 242 11.05 6.45 -18.62
CA HIS A 242 11.44 5.90 -19.91
C HIS A 242 11.72 6.99 -20.95
N VAL A 243 10.83 7.99 -21.07
CA VAL A 243 11.03 9.16 -21.94
C VAL A 243 12.28 9.94 -21.54
N ALA A 244 12.46 10.22 -20.24
CA ALA A 244 13.64 10.94 -19.74
C ALA A 244 14.96 10.20 -20.04
N LEU A 245 14.96 8.87 -20.04
CA LEU A 245 16.16 8.08 -20.37
C LEU A 245 16.43 7.91 -21.87
N ARG A 246 15.39 7.97 -22.72
CA ARG A 246 15.49 7.58 -24.13
C ARG A 246 15.37 8.73 -25.12
N HIS A 247 14.99 9.93 -24.66
CA HIS A 247 14.90 11.09 -25.53
C HIS A 247 16.24 11.43 -26.19
N ASP A 248 16.20 11.88 -27.43
CA ASP A 248 17.32 12.56 -28.06
C ASP A 248 17.38 14.01 -27.55
N PRO A 249 18.45 14.42 -26.84
CA PRO A 249 18.58 15.77 -26.32
C PRO A 249 18.81 16.84 -27.41
N HIS A 250 19.14 16.43 -28.65
CA HIS A 250 19.27 17.35 -29.79
C HIS A 250 17.96 17.56 -30.55
N ASP A 251 16.97 16.70 -30.37
CA ASP A 251 15.63 16.87 -30.92
C ASP A 251 14.79 17.76 -29.98
N PRO A 252 14.37 18.98 -30.44
CA PRO A 252 13.59 19.88 -29.61
C PRO A 252 12.28 19.28 -29.09
N ALA A 253 11.59 18.47 -29.90
CA ALA A 253 10.30 17.90 -29.52
C ALA A 253 10.45 16.83 -28.43
N GLN A 254 11.47 15.98 -28.55
CA GLN A 254 11.76 14.97 -27.54
C GLN A 254 12.31 15.58 -26.25
N ARG A 255 13.13 16.64 -26.36
CA ARG A 255 13.61 17.41 -25.20
C ARG A 255 12.45 18.04 -24.43
N ASP A 256 11.49 18.66 -25.13
CA ASP A 256 10.32 19.27 -24.49
C ASP A 256 9.44 18.22 -23.82
N ALA A 257 9.27 17.04 -24.43
CA ALA A 257 8.60 15.90 -23.80
C ALA A 257 9.32 15.42 -22.53
N ALA A 258 10.64 15.29 -22.56
CA ALA A 258 11.42 14.89 -21.39
C ALA A 258 11.33 15.93 -20.25
N LEU A 259 11.35 17.22 -20.57
CA LEU A 259 11.15 18.30 -19.58
C LEU A 259 9.73 18.29 -19.02
N TRP A 260 8.73 18.06 -19.87
CA TRP A 260 7.34 17.91 -19.44
C TRP A 260 7.19 16.75 -18.46
N CYS A 261 7.78 15.60 -18.77
CA CYS A 261 7.81 14.42 -17.92
C CYS A 261 8.50 14.70 -16.57
N ALA A 262 9.65 15.36 -16.59
CA ALA A 262 10.39 15.72 -15.38
C ALA A 262 9.69 16.81 -14.53
N ALA A 263 8.82 17.63 -15.12
CA ALA A 263 8.05 18.64 -14.41
C ALA A 263 6.78 18.11 -13.72
N ARG A 264 6.46 16.81 -13.88
CA ARG A 264 5.29 16.21 -13.23
C ARG A 264 5.49 16.13 -11.71
N PRO A 265 4.49 16.48 -10.88
CA PRO A 265 4.61 16.41 -9.41
C PRO A 265 4.90 15.00 -8.87
N GLU A 266 4.50 13.97 -9.62
CA GLU A 266 4.71 12.56 -9.27
C GLU A 266 5.96 11.97 -9.94
N ALA A 267 6.74 12.77 -10.70
CA ALA A 267 8.00 12.31 -11.27
C ALA A 267 8.98 11.93 -10.15
N ALA A 268 9.61 10.77 -10.32
CA ALA A 268 10.63 10.33 -9.38
C ALA A 268 11.86 11.26 -9.43
N PRO A 269 12.55 11.45 -8.30
CA PRO A 269 13.86 12.12 -8.25
C PRO A 269 14.82 11.67 -9.36
N ALA A 270 14.94 10.36 -9.58
CA ALA A 270 15.78 9.78 -10.62
C ALA A 270 15.40 10.27 -12.04
N THR A 271 14.11 10.45 -12.33
CA THR A 271 13.62 10.96 -13.62
C THR A 271 14.10 12.39 -13.88
N VAL A 272 14.00 13.26 -12.87
CA VAL A 272 14.45 14.65 -12.98
C VAL A 272 15.97 14.71 -13.17
N ALA A 273 16.72 13.94 -12.39
CA ALA A 273 18.17 13.89 -12.47
C ALA A 273 18.65 13.36 -13.83
N ALA A 274 18.03 12.29 -14.34
CA ALA A 274 18.34 11.73 -15.66
C ALA A 274 18.08 12.72 -16.80
N CYS A 275 16.92 13.39 -16.78
CA CYS A 275 16.55 14.38 -17.79
C CYS A 275 17.57 15.53 -17.84
N LEU A 276 17.89 16.14 -16.69
CA LEU A 276 18.83 17.25 -16.63
C LEU A 276 20.28 16.82 -16.95
N ALA A 277 20.69 15.61 -16.54
CA ALA A 277 22.00 15.07 -16.86
C ALA A 277 22.18 14.83 -18.36
N ALA A 278 21.17 14.26 -19.03
CA ALA A 278 21.20 14.03 -20.48
C ALA A 278 21.33 15.35 -21.26
N GLN A 279 20.53 16.36 -20.91
CA GLN A 279 20.60 17.69 -21.55
C GLN A 279 21.94 18.38 -21.29
N ALA A 280 22.48 18.25 -20.08
CA ALA A 280 23.77 18.83 -19.74
C ALA A 280 24.93 18.15 -20.48
N GLY A 281 24.89 16.82 -20.62
CA GLY A 281 25.87 16.07 -21.41
C GLY A 281 25.86 16.46 -22.88
N ALA A 282 24.68 16.75 -23.44
CA ALA A 282 24.53 17.21 -24.82
C ALA A 282 24.74 18.73 -25.01
N GLY A 283 24.78 19.51 -23.91
CA GLY A 283 24.85 20.96 -23.96
C GLY A 283 23.58 21.64 -24.49
N THR A 284 22.42 20.97 -24.42
CA THR A 284 21.16 21.37 -25.06
C THR A 284 20.06 21.75 -24.07
N LEU A 285 20.43 22.27 -22.90
CA LEU A 285 19.46 22.78 -21.93
C LEU A 285 18.48 23.75 -22.62
N THR A 286 17.18 23.61 -22.36
CA THR A 286 16.15 24.44 -23.03
C THR A 286 16.39 25.94 -22.78
N ASP A 287 16.11 26.75 -23.79
CA ASP A 287 16.13 28.22 -23.65
C ASP A 287 14.99 28.75 -22.77
N SER A 288 14.00 27.91 -22.43
CA SER A 288 12.86 28.28 -21.58
C SER A 288 13.21 28.19 -20.08
N PRO A 289 13.43 29.32 -19.38
CA PRO A 289 13.74 29.32 -17.95
C PRO A 289 12.53 28.86 -17.11
N GLU A 290 11.32 29.03 -17.64
CA GLU A 290 10.07 28.61 -17.00
C GLU A 290 9.91 27.08 -17.00
N ALA A 291 10.27 26.41 -18.10
CA ALA A 291 10.28 24.95 -18.15
C ALA A 291 11.27 24.39 -17.12
N LEU A 292 12.48 24.94 -17.07
CA LEU A 292 13.49 24.55 -16.08
C LEU A 292 13.03 24.81 -14.66
N ARG A 293 12.42 25.97 -14.39
CA ARG A 293 11.89 26.28 -13.06
C ARG A 293 10.83 25.27 -12.62
N ARG A 294 9.90 24.88 -13.51
CA ARG A 294 8.89 23.86 -13.20
C ARG A 294 9.52 22.51 -12.85
N VAL A 295 10.55 22.09 -13.58
CA VAL A 295 11.29 20.85 -13.29
C VAL A 295 11.97 20.93 -11.92
N LEU A 296 12.64 22.04 -11.60
CA LEU A 296 13.30 22.23 -10.32
C LEU A 296 12.32 22.35 -9.15
N ASP A 297 11.16 22.97 -9.37
CA ASP A 297 10.11 23.08 -8.36
C ASP A 297 9.42 21.73 -8.13
N ALA A 298 9.21 20.92 -9.18
CA ALA A 298 8.72 19.56 -9.05
C ALA A 298 9.66 18.72 -8.16
N TRP A 299 10.98 18.84 -8.35
CA TRP A 299 11.96 18.22 -7.46
C TRP A 299 11.83 18.71 -6.01
N ARG A 300 11.76 20.03 -5.80
CA ARG A 300 11.70 20.63 -4.45
C ARG A 300 10.44 20.23 -3.69
N CYS A 301 9.31 20.13 -4.39
CA CYS A 301 8.02 19.73 -3.82
C CYS A 301 7.87 18.20 -3.66
N GLY A 302 8.57 17.40 -4.48
CA GLY A 302 8.47 15.94 -4.48
C GLY A 302 9.09 15.26 -3.26
N GLY A 303 10.06 15.92 -2.61
CA GLY A 303 10.75 15.40 -1.42
C GLY A 303 11.55 14.11 -1.66
N THR A 304 12.44 13.78 -0.73
CA THR A 304 13.23 12.52 -0.73
C THR A 304 12.40 11.26 -0.42
N ALA A 305 11.07 11.40 -0.26
CA ALA A 305 10.18 10.33 0.20
C ALA A 305 9.60 9.45 -0.92
N ARG A 306 9.83 9.78 -2.20
CA ARG A 306 9.29 9.03 -3.36
C ARG A 306 10.39 8.30 -4.14
N ALA A 307 11.15 7.44 -3.47
CA ALA A 307 12.11 6.54 -4.11
C ALA A 307 11.40 5.35 -4.81
N GLU A 308 10.39 5.62 -5.62
CA GLU A 308 9.65 4.58 -6.36
C GLU A 308 10.42 4.10 -7.61
N ILE A 309 11.41 4.86 -8.09
CA ILE A 309 12.23 4.55 -9.27
C ILE A 309 13.68 4.94 -9.02
N GLY A 310 14.61 4.01 -9.23
CA GLY A 310 16.06 4.23 -9.21
C GLY A 310 16.68 4.33 -10.61
N LEU A 311 17.96 4.69 -10.66
CA LEU A 311 18.77 4.69 -11.89
C LEU A 311 19.51 3.36 -12.09
N ASP A 312 19.83 3.04 -13.34
CA ASP A 312 20.68 1.91 -13.71
C ASP A 312 21.78 2.36 -14.70
N PRO A 313 23.06 2.45 -14.27
CA PRO A 313 23.55 2.20 -12.91
C PRO A 313 23.11 3.30 -11.91
N PRO A 314 23.07 3.03 -10.59
CA PRO A 314 22.57 3.97 -9.57
C PRO A 314 23.31 5.32 -9.49
N ASP A 315 24.54 5.38 -9.98
CA ASP A 315 25.43 6.54 -9.97
C ASP A 315 25.51 7.26 -11.34
N ALA A 316 24.67 6.87 -12.32
CA ALA A 316 24.72 7.36 -13.70
C ALA A 316 24.72 8.90 -13.85
N VAL A 317 24.23 9.65 -12.86
CA VAL A 317 24.09 11.12 -12.90
C VAL A 317 25.04 11.87 -11.98
N VAL A 318 25.87 11.18 -11.19
CA VAL A 318 26.73 11.83 -10.16
C VAL A 318 27.72 12.81 -10.80
N GLY A 319 28.24 12.48 -11.99
CA GLY A 319 29.18 13.35 -12.73
C GLY A 319 28.54 14.56 -13.42
N ALA A 320 27.21 14.65 -13.50
CA ALA A 320 26.53 15.70 -14.27
C ALA A 320 26.41 17.04 -13.52
N GLY A 321 26.62 17.04 -12.20
CA GLY A 321 26.26 18.16 -11.33
C GLY A 321 26.93 19.49 -11.70
N GLU A 322 28.25 19.51 -11.93
CA GLU A 322 28.98 20.75 -12.24
C GLU A 322 28.52 21.35 -13.57
N THR A 323 28.32 20.52 -14.59
CA THR A 323 27.87 20.96 -15.91
C THR A 323 26.44 21.50 -15.85
N VAL A 324 25.53 20.81 -15.13
CA VAL A 324 24.16 21.30 -14.94
C VAL A 324 24.15 22.63 -14.20
N VAL A 325 24.93 22.78 -13.11
CA VAL A 325 25.03 24.03 -12.35
C VAL A 325 25.54 25.17 -13.24
N ARG A 326 26.59 24.95 -14.04
CA ARG A 326 27.09 25.95 -15.00
C ARG A 326 26.04 26.36 -16.02
N LEU A 327 25.31 25.40 -16.58
CA LEU A 327 24.29 25.67 -17.59
C LEU A 327 23.13 26.45 -16.99
N LEU A 328 22.61 26.01 -15.84
CA LEU A 328 21.53 26.71 -15.13
C LEU A 328 21.92 28.15 -14.74
N ALA A 329 23.17 28.38 -14.34
CA ALA A 329 23.68 29.72 -14.02
C ALA A 329 23.59 30.70 -15.21
N ARG A 330 23.65 30.21 -16.46
CA ARG A 330 23.49 31.05 -17.65
C ARG A 330 22.06 31.58 -17.83
N HIS A 331 21.07 30.93 -17.23
CA HIS A 331 19.65 31.31 -17.32
C HIS A 331 19.18 32.20 -16.13
N GLY A 332 20.06 32.53 -15.18
CA GLY A 332 19.81 33.49 -14.10
C GLY A 332 19.77 32.91 -12.69
N GLU A 333 19.78 33.79 -11.68
CA GLU A 333 20.03 33.44 -10.27
C GLU A 333 18.96 32.54 -9.61
N GLY A 334 17.76 32.44 -10.19
CA GLY A 334 16.63 31.66 -9.65
C GLY A 334 16.64 30.16 -9.98
N LEU A 335 17.52 29.71 -10.88
CA LEU A 335 17.53 28.35 -11.42
C LEU A 335 18.62 27.45 -10.81
N LYS A 336 19.02 27.68 -9.56
CA LYS A 336 20.05 26.86 -8.91
C LYS A 336 19.59 25.41 -8.76
N ALA A 337 20.47 24.48 -9.14
CA ALA A 337 20.27 23.04 -8.93
C ALA A 337 20.06 22.76 -7.43
N PRO A 338 18.98 22.05 -7.04
CA PRO A 338 18.75 21.64 -5.67
C PRO A 338 19.86 20.74 -5.13
N SER A 339 20.21 20.92 -3.86
CA SER A 339 21.07 19.98 -3.14
C SER A 339 20.48 18.58 -3.20
N GLY A 340 21.31 17.58 -3.48
CA GLY A 340 20.88 16.19 -3.54
C GLY A 340 20.34 15.72 -4.89
N LEU A 341 20.28 16.59 -5.92
CA LEU A 341 19.78 16.21 -7.25
C LEU A 341 20.69 15.17 -7.95
N PHE A 342 22.00 15.35 -7.85
CA PHE A 342 23.02 14.51 -8.49
C PHE A 342 23.73 13.60 -7.50
N VAL A 343 22.95 12.90 -6.68
CA VAL A 343 23.43 11.87 -5.75
C VAL A 343 23.15 10.49 -6.32
N LEU A 344 23.55 9.46 -5.59
CA LEU A 344 23.21 8.08 -5.91
C LEU A 344 21.70 7.86 -5.74
N HIS A 345 21.05 7.39 -6.81
CA HIS A 345 19.62 7.09 -6.83
C HIS A 345 19.39 5.58 -6.78
N ALA A 346 19.62 5.00 -5.60
CA ALA A 346 19.28 3.60 -5.34
C ALA A 346 17.76 3.44 -5.21
N GLY A 347 17.19 2.56 -6.00
CA GLY A 347 15.77 2.25 -6.00
C GLY A 347 15.49 1.06 -6.91
N PRO A 348 14.24 0.55 -6.91
CA PRO A 348 13.83 -0.43 -7.90
C PRO A 348 13.98 0.17 -9.30
N ALA A 349 14.44 -0.63 -10.26
CA ALA A 349 14.52 -0.20 -11.65
C ALA A 349 13.12 0.17 -12.17
N ALA A 350 13.03 1.23 -12.96
CA ALA A 350 11.80 1.59 -13.66
C ALA A 350 11.31 0.41 -14.49
N ARG A 351 9.99 0.18 -14.51
CA ARG A 351 9.44 -0.82 -15.43
C ARG A 351 9.63 -0.33 -16.85
N GLN A 352 10.12 -1.22 -17.71
CA GLN A 352 10.36 -0.82 -19.09
C GLN A 352 9.04 -0.64 -19.83
N ARG A 353 8.91 0.46 -20.57
CA ARG A 353 7.77 0.79 -21.43
C ARG A 353 8.16 0.62 -22.89
N THR A 354 8.80 -0.51 -23.24
CA THR A 354 9.39 -0.76 -24.58
C THR A 354 8.40 -0.75 -25.72
N HIS A 355 7.11 -0.89 -25.43
CA HIS A 355 6.04 -0.74 -26.41
C HIS A 355 5.78 0.72 -26.80
N TRP A 356 6.42 1.69 -26.14
CA TRP A 356 6.51 3.08 -26.58
C TRP A 356 7.81 3.33 -27.32
N ASP A 357 7.71 3.98 -28.48
CA ASP A 357 8.84 4.52 -29.23
C ASP A 357 8.85 6.04 -29.06
N VAL A 358 9.85 6.52 -28.33
CA VAL A 358 10.04 7.94 -28.02
C VAL A 358 10.36 8.74 -29.29
N ALA A 359 11.17 8.17 -30.19
CA ALA A 359 11.57 8.85 -31.42
C ALA A 359 10.40 8.93 -32.42
N ALA A 360 9.60 7.86 -32.51
CA ALA A 360 8.42 7.85 -33.36
C ALA A 360 7.16 8.45 -32.70
N ALA A 361 7.27 8.95 -31.46
CA ALA A 361 6.18 9.54 -30.67
C ALA A 361 4.91 8.67 -30.59
N ARG A 362 5.06 7.34 -30.59
CA ARG A 362 3.91 6.42 -30.72
C ARG A 362 4.17 5.08 -30.06
N MET A 363 3.12 4.30 -29.91
CA MET A 363 3.24 2.91 -29.46
C MET A 363 3.60 2.00 -30.64
N THR A 364 4.51 1.06 -30.44
CA THR A 364 4.96 0.07 -31.45
C THR A 364 4.33 -1.30 -31.27
N ALA A 365 3.77 -1.56 -30.10
CA ALA A 365 3.13 -2.81 -29.72
C ALA A 365 1.97 -2.55 -28.76
N PRO A 366 1.00 -3.48 -28.65
CA PRO A 366 -0.02 -3.41 -27.61
C PRO A 366 0.64 -3.46 -26.21
N PRO A 367 0.11 -2.70 -25.22
CA PRO A 367 0.67 -2.71 -23.88
C PRO A 367 0.50 -4.10 -23.23
N ASN A 368 1.58 -4.62 -22.68
CA ASN A 368 1.57 -5.88 -21.95
C ASN A 368 1.36 -5.59 -20.46
N PRO A 369 0.33 -6.18 -19.81
CA PRO A 369 0.10 -5.86 -18.42
C PRO A 369 1.23 -6.31 -17.47
N ALA A 370 2.07 -7.28 -17.85
CA ALA A 370 3.27 -7.62 -17.08
C ALA A 370 4.25 -6.45 -16.93
N ASP A 371 4.21 -5.46 -17.83
CA ASP A 371 5.05 -4.27 -17.74
C ASP A 371 4.47 -3.23 -16.76
N TYR A 372 3.19 -3.32 -16.39
CA TYR A 372 2.49 -2.30 -15.59
C TYR A 372 2.28 -2.70 -14.12
N TYR A 373 2.02 -3.98 -13.87
CA TYR A 373 1.66 -4.43 -12.53
C TYR A 373 2.86 -4.95 -11.76
N ASP A 374 2.89 -4.58 -10.47
CA ASP A 374 3.78 -5.18 -9.50
C ASP A 374 3.42 -6.63 -9.23
N ARG A 375 4.42 -7.52 -9.23
CA ARG A 375 4.19 -8.95 -8.92
C ARG A 375 3.71 -9.16 -7.49
N ASP A 376 4.16 -8.32 -6.55
CA ASP A 376 3.74 -8.34 -5.13
C ASP A 376 2.35 -7.73 -4.93
N VAL A 377 1.85 -6.95 -5.88
CA VAL A 377 0.51 -6.36 -5.84
C VAL A 377 -0.54 -7.28 -6.48
N LEU A 378 -0.15 -8.18 -7.37
CA LEU A 378 -1.06 -9.15 -7.96
C LEU A 378 -1.27 -10.36 -7.02
N VAL A 379 -2.53 -10.71 -6.76
CA VAL A 379 -2.87 -11.92 -6.00
C VAL A 379 -3.12 -13.06 -6.99
N PRO A 380 -2.46 -14.22 -6.88
CA PRO A 380 -2.78 -15.40 -7.69
C PRO A 380 -4.27 -15.77 -7.55
N ALA A 381 -4.91 -16.10 -8.68
CA ALA A 381 -6.34 -16.42 -8.73
C ALA A 381 -6.71 -17.76 -8.09
#